data_AF-A0A9E3Q0E5-F1
#
_entry.id   AF-A0A9E3Q0E5-F1
#
_cell.length_a   1.000
_cell.length_b   1.000
_cell.length_c   1.000
_cell.angle_alpha   90.00
_cell.angle_beta   90.00
_cell.angle_gamma   90.00
#
_symmetry.space_group_name_H-M   'P 1'
#
loop_
_entity.id
_entity.type
_entity.pdbx_description
1 polymer ?
#
loop_
_entity_poly.entity_id
_entity_poly.type
_entity_poly.pdbx_seq_one_letter_code
_entity_poly.pdbx_strand_id
1 'polypeptide(L)'
;MTERFEVTAWCEAWRRATCDEARSMEAGAWDAVLLAQEAKRRLGAVWEEAEGGGAGIGVLTAEERRVFGELIEGERENALRLEECRSRAEAERMAAERSTHQLRRLHRGFIGQPEAGWECYS
;
A
#
# COMPACT_ATOMS: atom_id res chain seq x y z
N MET A 1 -1.14 33.33 18.46
CA MET A 1 -0.42 33.38 17.17
C MET A 1 0.23 32.01 16.91
N THR A 2 -0.51 30.93 17.17
CA THR A 2 0.03 29.58 17.40
C THR A 2 -0.59 28.58 16.41
N GLU A 3 -1.89 28.73 16.13
CA GLU A 3 -2.67 27.87 15.23
C GLU A 3 -2.13 27.80 13.78
N ARG A 4 -1.58 28.90 13.25
CA ARG A 4 -1.07 28.92 11.85
C ARG A 4 0.26 28.19 11.66
N PHE A 5 1.11 28.19 12.69
CA PHE A 5 2.37 27.45 12.65
C PHE A 5 2.11 25.93 12.64
N GLU A 6 1.01 25.50 13.26
CA GLU A 6 0.59 24.11 13.33
C GLU A 6 0.10 23.59 11.97
N VAL A 7 -0.70 24.37 11.23
CA VAL A 7 -1.18 23.98 9.88
C VAL A 7 -0.03 23.74 8.90
N THR A 8 0.95 24.66 8.84
CA THR A 8 2.11 24.48 7.94
C THR A 8 2.92 23.25 8.33
N ALA A 9 3.14 23.02 9.63
CA ALA A 9 3.85 21.84 10.12
C ALA A 9 3.11 20.54 9.80
N TRP A 10 1.78 20.52 9.88
CA TRP A 10 0.97 19.36 9.50
C TRP A 10 1.07 19.07 8.00
N CYS A 11 0.98 20.10 7.15
CA CYS A 11 1.15 19.96 5.71
C CYS A 11 2.53 19.37 5.35
N GLU A 12 3.61 19.87 5.99
CA GLU A 12 4.95 19.34 5.77
C GLU A 12 5.11 17.90 6.26
N ALA A 13 4.57 17.58 7.43
CA ALA A 13 4.60 16.24 7.99
C ALA A 13 3.86 15.25 7.09
N TRP A 14 2.69 15.65 6.57
CA TRP A 14 1.92 14.84 5.64
C TRP A 14 2.68 14.64 4.34
N ARG A 15 3.25 15.71 3.76
CA ARG A 15 4.06 15.61 2.54
C ARG A 15 5.23 14.64 2.71
N ARG A 16 5.92 14.69 3.85
CA ARG A 16 7.01 13.72 4.15
C ARG A 16 6.48 12.30 4.18
N ALA A 17 5.36 12.05 4.87
CA ALA A 17 4.75 10.73 4.91
C ALA A 17 4.32 10.23 3.52
N THR A 18 3.76 11.09 2.67
CA THR A 18 3.43 10.76 1.27
C THR A 18 4.68 10.39 0.46
N CYS A 19 5.77 11.15 0.58
CA CYS A 19 7.03 10.82 -0.07
C CYS A 19 7.67 9.53 0.47
N ASP A 20 7.57 9.29 1.78
CA ASP A 20 8.11 8.08 2.42
C ASP A 20 7.34 6.83 1.98
N GLU A 21 6.02 6.92 1.86
CA GLU A 21 5.19 5.86 1.30
C GLU A 21 5.61 5.54 -0.14
N ALA A 22 5.78 6.56 -0.98
CA ALA A 22 6.20 6.40 -2.37
C ALA A 22 7.55 5.67 -2.49
N ARG A 23 8.56 6.13 -1.73
CA ARG A 23 9.89 5.51 -1.70
C ARG A 23 9.85 4.08 -1.16
N SER A 24 9.01 3.84 -0.17
CA SER A 24 8.88 2.50 0.44
C SER A 24 8.20 1.51 -0.52
N MET A 25 7.23 1.96 -1.31
CA MET A 25 6.63 1.15 -2.38
C MET A 25 7.66 0.79 -3.46
N GLU A 26 8.47 1.76 -3.89
CA GLU A 26 9.55 1.54 -4.88
C GLU A 26 10.59 0.53 -4.35
N ALA A 27 10.91 0.58 -3.06
CA ALA A 27 11.83 -0.32 -2.40
C ALA A 27 11.22 -1.70 -2.04
N GLY A 28 9.91 -1.89 -2.19
CA GLY A 28 9.20 -3.09 -1.73
C GLY A 28 9.15 -3.26 -0.20
N ALA A 29 9.40 -2.18 0.55
CA ALA A 29 9.44 -2.17 2.01
C ALA A 29 8.03 -1.97 2.59
N TRP A 30 7.17 -2.99 2.49
CA TRP A 30 5.75 -2.89 2.85
C TRP A 30 5.48 -2.52 4.31
N ASP A 31 6.32 -2.94 5.25
CA ASP A 31 6.20 -2.51 6.65
C ASP A 31 6.39 -0.98 6.79
N ALA A 32 7.29 -0.39 6.01
CA ALA A 32 7.50 1.06 5.99
C ALA A 32 6.34 1.80 5.31
N VAL A 33 5.73 1.21 4.27
CA VAL A 33 4.48 1.71 3.66
C VAL A 33 3.38 1.80 4.73
N LEU A 34 3.20 0.76 5.53
CA LEU A 34 2.20 0.75 6.61
C LEU A 34 2.48 1.81 7.68
N LEU A 35 3.74 2.01 8.07
CA LEU A 35 4.12 3.07 9.00
C LEU A 35 3.83 4.47 8.45
N ALA A 36 4.11 4.71 7.17
CA ALA A 36 3.79 5.97 6.52
C ALA A 36 2.26 6.22 6.46
N GLN A 37 1.47 5.20 6.13
CA GLN A 37 0.01 5.27 6.12
C GLN A 37 -0.57 5.53 7.53
N GLU A 38 -0.01 4.90 8.55
CA GLU A 38 -0.37 5.14 9.94
C GLU A 38 -0.11 6.60 10.34
N ALA A 39 1.04 7.15 9.96
CA ALA A 39 1.38 8.55 10.21
C ALA A 39 0.38 9.49 9.52
N LYS A 40 0.04 9.24 8.25
CA LYS A 40 -0.99 10.02 7.52
C LYS A 40 -2.36 9.95 8.20
N ARG A 41 -2.77 8.75 8.65
CA ARG A 41 -4.05 8.57 9.36
C ARG A 41 -4.11 9.40 10.65
N ARG A 42 -3.03 9.42 11.42
CA ARG A 42 -2.94 10.24 12.65
C ARG A 42 -2.99 11.73 12.33
N LEU A 43 -2.32 12.18 11.27
CA LEU A 43 -2.37 13.57 10.82
C LEU A 43 -3.78 13.97 10.34
N GLY A 44 -4.49 13.07 9.65
CA GLY A 44 -5.89 13.26 9.26
C GLY A 44 -6.81 13.45 10.46
N ALA A 45 -6.67 12.64 11.50
CA ALA A 45 -7.46 12.79 12.72
C ALA A 45 -7.20 14.14 13.41
N VAL A 46 -5.93 14.56 13.52
CA VAL A 46 -5.58 15.87 14.09
C VAL A 46 -6.16 17.02 13.26
N TRP A 47 -6.13 16.89 11.93
CA TRP A 47 -6.71 17.87 11.01
C TRP A 47 -8.23 17.98 11.19
N GLU A 48 -8.94 16.85 11.23
CA GLU A 48 -10.39 16.80 11.43
C GLU A 48 -10.81 17.38 12.78
N GLU A 49 -10.06 17.09 13.85
CA GLU A 49 -10.29 17.67 15.18
C GLU A 49 -10.10 19.20 15.17
N ALA A 50 -9.09 19.70 14.46
CA ALA A 50 -8.83 21.13 14.32
C ALA A 50 -9.91 21.86 13.50
N GLU A 51 -10.46 21.21 12.46
CA GLU A 51 -11.60 21.76 11.70
C GLU A 51 -12.90 21.77 12.53
N GLY A 52 -13.21 20.66 13.22
CA GLY A 52 -14.44 20.50 13.99
C GLY A 52 -14.50 21.32 15.27
N GLY A 53 -13.34 21.64 15.88
CA GLY A 53 -13.24 22.40 17.12
C GLY A 53 -13.43 23.92 16.98
N GLY A 54 -13.65 24.45 15.78
CA GLY A 54 -13.79 25.89 15.55
C GLY A 54 -12.50 26.70 15.73
N ALA A 55 -11.35 26.03 15.93
CA ALA A 55 -10.01 26.62 15.90
C ALA A 55 -9.67 27.21 14.52
N GLY A 56 -10.52 26.95 13.51
CA GLY A 56 -10.47 27.61 12.23
C GLY A 56 -9.16 27.28 11.54
N ILE A 57 -9.17 26.19 10.78
CA ILE A 57 -8.41 26.15 9.52
C ILE A 57 -9.09 27.14 8.54
N GLY A 58 -9.22 28.39 8.98
CA GLY A 58 -9.86 29.46 8.27
C GLY A 58 -8.98 29.80 7.08
N VAL A 59 -9.59 29.75 5.89
CA VAL A 59 -9.04 30.15 4.59
C VAL A 59 -7.52 29.97 4.51
N LEU A 60 -7.10 28.76 4.10
CA LEU A 60 -5.71 28.48 3.74
C LEU A 60 -5.13 29.64 2.92
N THR A 61 -3.92 30.07 3.29
CA THR A 61 -3.14 31.04 2.52
C THR A 61 -2.90 30.53 1.10
N ALA A 62 -2.47 31.40 0.20
CA ALA A 62 -2.10 30.98 -1.16
C ALA A 62 -0.98 29.91 -1.15
N GLU A 63 -0.03 30.04 -0.22
CA GLU A 63 1.06 29.09 -0.04
C GLU A 63 0.56 27.74 0.50
N GLU A 64 -0.24 27.75 1.56
CA GLU A 64 -0.83 26.52 2.12
C GLU A 64 -1.73 25.80 1.10
N ARG A 65 -2.50 26.53 0.28
CA ARG A 65 -3.28 25.94 -0.81
C ARG A 65 -2.42 25.29 -1.88
N ARG A 66 -1.29 25.91 -2.24
CA ARG A 66 -0.34 25.32 -3.19
C ARG A 66 0.22 24.02 -2.65
N VAL A 67 0.66 24.02 -1.38
CA VAL A 67 1.20 22.83 -0.71
C VAL A 67 0.14 21.74 -0.60
N PHE A 68 -1.12 22.10 -0.29
CA PHE A 68 -2.23 21.14 -0.29
C PHE A 68 -2.52 20.56 -1.68
N GLY A 69 -2.43 21.37 -2.73
CA GLY A 69 -2.56 20.89 -4.11
C GLY A 69 -1.48 19.86 -4.45
N GLU A 70 -0.22 20.15 -4.11
CA GLU A 70 0.90 19.22 -4.29
C GLU A 70 0.69 17.93 -3.47
N LEU A 71 0.15 18.04 -2.26
CA LEU A 71 -0.18 16.90 -1.41
C LEU A 71 -1.24 15.99 -2.05
N ILE A 72 -2.33 16.59 -2.56
CA ILE A 72 -3.43 15.85 -3.19
C ILE A 72 -2.93 15.09 -4.42
N GLU A 73 -2.11 15.72 -5.25
CA GLU A 73 -1.51 15.05 -6.41
C GLU A 73 -0.59 13.90 -5.98
N GLY A 74 0.24 14.11 -4.94
CA GLY A 74 1.08 13.04 -4.38
C GLY A 74 0.27 11.85 -3.83
N GLU A 75 -0.84 12.10 -3.14
CA GLU A 75 -1.74 11.03 -2.67
C GLU A 75 -2.42 10.29 -3.82
N ARG A 76 -2.81 11.01 -4.89
CA ARG A 76 -3.37 10.39 -6.10
C ARG A 76 -2.36 9.48 -6.78
N GLU A 77 -1.12 9.94 -6.94
CA GLU A 77 -0.04 9.13 -7.51
C GLU A 77 0.23 7.88 -6.65
N ASN A 78 0.29 8.02 -5.33
CA ASN A 78 0.48 6.89 -4.44
C ASN A 78 -0.69 5.89 -4.51
N ALA A 79 -1.92 6.37 -4.60
CA ALA A 79 -3.10 5.50 -4.77
C ALA A 79 -3.03 4.68 -6.06
N LEU A 80 -2.61 5.28 -7.18
CA LEU A 80 -2.40 4.57 -8.45
C LEU A 80 -1.30 3.50 -8.30
N ARG A 81 -0.17 3.84 -7.68
CA ARG A 81 0.94 2.90 -7.45
C ARG A 81 0.54 1.72 -6.56
N LEU A 82 -0.24 1.98 -5.51
CA LEU A 82 -0.78 0.93 -4.63
C LEU A 82 -1.69 -0.03 -5.41
N GLU A 83 -2.54 0.50 -6.29
CA GLU A 83 -3.42 -0.30 -7.14
C GLU A 83 -2.62 -1.17 -8.11
N GLU A 84 -1.59 -0.60 -8.74
CA GLU A 84 -0.68 -1.34 -9.61
C GLU A 84 0.05 -2.46 -8.86
N CYS A 85 0.56 -2.16 -7.66
CA CYS A 85 1.22 -3.15 -6.80
C CYS A 85 0.26 -4.28 -6.40
N ARG A 86 -0.99 -3.93 -6.06
CA ARG A 86 -2.04 -4.90 -5.72
C ARG A 86 -2.34 -5.82 -6.89
N SER A 87 -2.54 -5.26 -8.08
CA SER A 87 -2.80 -6.00 -9.31
C SER A 87 -1.65 -6.97 -9.63
N ARG A 88 -0.40 -6.52 -9.50
CA ARG A 88 0.79 -7.37 -9.68
C ARG A 88 0.85 -8.50 -8.65
N ALA A 89 0.66 -8.20 -7.37
CA ALA A 89 0.69 -9.20 -6.30
C ALA A 89 -0.41 -10.26 -6.48
N GLU A 90 -1.59 -9.87 -6.97
CA GLU A 90 -2.67 -10.80 -7.29
C GLU A 90 -2.32 -11.70 -8.49
N ALA A 91 -1.73 -11.15 -9.54
CA ALA A 91 -1.25 -11.93 -10.69
C ALA A 91 -0.19 -12.96 -10.28
N GLU A 92 0.76 -12.57 -9.43
CA GLU A 92 1.80 -13.44 -8.87
C GLU A 92 1.20 -14.55 -8.00
N ARG A 93 0.24 -14.21 -7.13
CA ARG A 93 -0.50 -15.19 -6.32
C ARG A 93 -1.19 -16.24 -7.20
N MET A 94 -1.94 -15.80 -8.22
CA MET A 94 -2.59 -16.72 -9.15
C MET A 94 -1.60 -17.61 -9.91
N ALA A 95 -0.41 -17.08 -10.26
CA ALA A 95 0.66 -17.86 -10.87
C ALA A 95 1.22 -18.94 -9.93
N ALA A 96 1.46 -18.57 -8.66
CA ALA A 96 1.93 -19.50 -7.63
C ALA A 96 0.90 -20.61 -7.34
N GLU A 97 -0.39 -20.26 -7.28
CA GLU A 97 -1.49 -21.22 -7.11
C GLU A 97 -1.55 -22.23 -8.27
N ARG A 98 -1.42 -21.76 -9.52
CA ARG A 98 -1.35 -22.65 -10.70
C ARG A 98 -0.16 -23.60 -10.65
N SER A 99 1.03 -23.08 -10.29
CA SER A 99 2.24 -23.90 -10.15
C SER A 99 2.07 -24.97 -9.07
N THR A 100 1.52 -24.59 -7.91
CA THR A 100 1.22 -25.51 -6.81
C THR A 100 0.23 -26.61 -7.24
N HIS A 101 -0.80 -26.26 -8.00
CA HIS A 101 -1.76 -27.23 -8.53
C HIS A 101 -1.09 -28.21 -9.50
N GLN A 102 -0.24 -27.71 -10.42
CA GLN A 102 0.52 -28.55 -11.34
C GLN A 102 1.46 -29.51 -10.61
N LEU A 103 2.17 -29.03 -9.58
CA LEU A 103 3.04 -29.86 -8.75
C LEU A 103 2.24 -30.99 -8.07
N ARG A 104 1.09 -30.68 -7.47
CA ARG A 104 0.21 -31.69 -6.86
C ARG A 104 -0.33 -32.70 -7.88
N ARG A 105 -0.52 -32.29 -9.14
CA ARG A 105 -0.94 -33.19 -10.23
C ARG A 105 0.20 -34.10 -10.67
N LEU A 106 1.41 -33.57 -10.86
CA LEU A 106 2.61 -34.35 -11.21
C LEU A 106 2.94 -35.36 -10.11
N HIS A 107 2.93 -34.94 -8.85
CA HIS A 107 3.18 -35.81 -7.70
C HIS A 107 2.18 -36.96 -7.62
N ARG A 108 0.89 -36.69 -7.87
CA ARG A 108 -0.14 -37.76 -7.98
C ARG A 108 0.11 -38.71 -9.16
N GLY A 109 0.55 -38.20 -10.30
CA GLY A 109 0.91 -39.03 -11.45
C GLY A 109 2.15 -39.90 -11.21
N PHE A 110 3.11 -39.40 -10.43
CA PHE A 110 4.34 -40.12 -10.09
C PHE A 110 4.13 -41.19 -9.01
N ILE A 111 3.39 -40.88 -7.95
CA ILE A 111 3.09 -41.85 -6.86
C ILE A 111 1.97 -42.82 -7.24
N GLY A 112 1.06 -42.39 -8.11
CA GLY A 112 -0.10 -43.18 -8.54
C GLY A 112 0.16 -44.22 -9.62
N GLN A 113 1.42 -44.54 -9.94
CA GLN A 113 1.72 -45.75 -10.69
C GLN A 113 1.91 -46.88 -9.68
N PRO A 114 0.91 -47.76 -9.46
CA PRO A 114 1.26 -49.10 -9.02
C PRO A 114 2.24 -49.62 -10.08
N GLU A 115 3.41 -50.11 -9.66
CA GLU A 115 4.24 -50.95 -10.52
C GLU A 115 3.27 -51.92 -11.18
N ALA A 116 3.10 -51.79 -12.50
CA ALA A 116 2.27 -52.69 -13.26
C ALA A 116 2.79 -54.08 -12.90
N GLY A 117 1.98 -54.82 -12.14
CA GLY A 117 2.29 -56.19 -11.79
C GLY A 117 2.58 -56.88 -13.10
N TRP A 118 3.85 -57.22 -13.30
CA TRP A 118 4.24 -58.21 -14.27
C TRP A 118 3.60 -59.49 -13.78
N GLU A 119 2.32 -59.67 -14.10
CA GLU A 119 1.64 -60.96 -14.00
C GLU A 119 2.36 -61.85 -15.03
N CYS A 120 3.45 -62.45 -14.56
CA CYS A 120 4.10 -63.56 -15.21
C CYS A 120 3.03 -64.65 -15.35
N TYR A 121 2.58 -64.90 -16.58
CA TYR A 121 2.00 -66.18 -16.95
C TYR A 121 3.06 -67.26 -16.69
N SER A 122 2.88 -68.04 -15.62
CA SER A 122 3.51 -69.36 -15.44
C SER A 122 2.50 -70.32 -14.85
#